data_AF-A0A935C754-F1
#
_entry.id   AF-A0A935C754-F1
#
_cell.length_a   1.000
_cell.length_b   1.000
_cell.length_c   1.000
_cell.angle_alpha   90.00
_cell.angle_beta   90.00
_cell.angle_gamma   90.00
#
_symmetry.space_group_name_H-M   'P 1'
#
loop_
_entity.id
_entity.type
_entity.pdbx_description
1 polymer ?
#
loop_
_entity_poly.entity_id
_entity_poly.type
_entity_poly.pdbx_seq_one_letter_code
_entity_poly.pdbx_strand_id
1 'polypeptide(L)'
;MVGERYRHYQRLLGKKDIKVPDFHQSVGEESLLGRIEGGAADARSGLGLIAEESAQLDHLSASMTWTTVGGVAKGLAGVFHTQVQQLRMPQQRQTPVVDWLPVRSNIQAKLWMRSVPRSAPLPMFQALSPKIGKTVPRCRASWVMSRRDEWAFQSNQALKELQQIDRQILANEIREQITRKELENHIEQIEQAKSVDEFMRSKFSNDQLYQWMSGQLSGVYFSTYRMALDIARRAERAAARELGVKPLNIIRNDHWNNLRDGLLAGERLHQDLKRLEIAYIDQNRREYELVKHVSLKRLDPKQLIKLRTTGECTFEIPEGLFDLDTPGHYMRRLRSVSVSVPCVVGPYSGVSCKLTLLKSEVRHDPTGAYKQTDDDPRFTKYFGATESIVTSSGNDDSGLFETQLRDERYLPFEGQGAMSWWRLELPKDYKQFDYETISDVVLHLRFTAREGGESLRTAAVLAINTALAPPRNSQTTPLTFGVLFSAKSDFAVEWQQADQNHALRIKLDRQLLPYWMFAAQFVIKTFQYADISQDFPARVTWSQPQSPPRDGMVDLPTVGTGVHDRVLLLGVGKQ
;
A
#
# COMPACT_ATOMS: atom_id res chain seq x y z
N MET A 1 -30.91 -65.21 25.27
CA MET A 1 -32.23 -65.39 24.63
C MET A 1 -32.23 -66.45 23.52
N VAL A 2 -31.68 -66.19 22.32
CA VAL A 2 -31.81 -67.13 21.17
C VAL A 2 -31.19 -68.52 21.45
N GLY A 3 -30.01 -68.59 22.07
CA GLY A 3 -29.39 -69.86 22.48
C GLY A 3 -30.20 -70.66 23.53
N GLU A 4 -31.04 -69.98 24.32
CA GLU A 4 -31.96 -70.64 25.25
C GLU A 4 -33.21 -71.15 24.54
N ARG A 5 -33.69 -70.42 23.52
CA ARG A 5 -34.75 -70.87 22.60
C ARG A 5 -34.31 -72.13 21.82
N TYR A 6 -33.06 -72.15 21.33
CA TYR A 6 -32.45 -73.35 20.74
C TYR A 6 -32.39 -74.51 21.75
N ARG A 7 -31.85 -74.29 22.96
CA ARG A 7 -31.86 -75.30 24.05
C ARG A 7 -33.27 -75.79 24.39
N HIS A 8 -34.28 -74.94 24.33
CA HIS A 8 -35.67 -75.31 24.61
C HIS A 8 -36.24 -76.29 23.57
N TYR A 9 -36.11 -75.98 22.27
CA TYR A 9 -36.57 -76.89 21.23
C TYR A 9 -35.75 -78.18 21.14
N GLN A 10 -34.42 -78.11 21.34
CA GLN A 10 -33.57 -79.31 21.48
C GLN A 10 -34.04 -80.24 22.62
N ARG A 11 -34.50 -79.69 23.76
CA ARG A 11 -35.06 -80.48 24.89
C ARG A 11 -36.40 -81.12 24.51
N LEU A 12 -37.28 -80.39 23.85
CA LEU A 12 -38.58 -80.90 23.38
C LEU A 12 -38.42 -82.04 22.35
N LEU A 13 -37.34 -82.01 21.55
CA LEU A 13 -36.97 -83.10 20.63
C LEU A 13 -36.34 -84.33 21.33
N GLY A 14 -36.24 -84.32 22.67
CA GLY A 14 -35.84 -85.48 23.49
C GLY A 14 -34.34 -85.66 23.70
N LYS A 15 -33.50 -84.73 23.24
CA LYS A 15 -32.05 -84.78 23.47
C LYS A 15 -31.71 -84.48 24.93
N LYS A 16 -30.73 -85.21 25.48
CA LYS A 16 -30.28 -85.07 26.88
C LYS A 16 -29.06 -84.15 26.99
N ASP A 17 -28.01 -84.43 26.23
CA ASP A 17 -26.80 -83.62 26.19
C ASP A 17 -26.88 -82.54 25.10
N ILE A 18 -27.31 -81.34 25.50
CA ILE A 18 -27.55 -80.23 24.58
C ILE A 18 -26.52 -79.12 24.79
N LYS A 19 -25.52 -79.10 23.91
CA LYS A 19 -24.65 -77.95 23.72
C LYS A 19 -25.30 -76.97 22.73
N VAL A 20 -25.18 -75.68 23.03
CA VAL A 20 -25.35 -74.63 22.00
C VAL A 20 -24.05 -74.65 21.19
N PRO A 21 -24.05 -74.40 19.86
CA PRO A 21 -22.81 -74.23 19.12
C PRO A 21 -21.95 -73.16 19.80
N ASP A 22 -20.67 -73.45 20.01
CA ASP A 22 -19.72 -72.42 20.41
C ASP A 22 -19.46 -71.48 19.21
N PHE A 23 -18.98 -70.26 19.47
CA PHE A 23 -18.83 -69.24 18.43
C PHE A 23 -18.06 -69.75 17.21
N HIS A 24 -18.63 -69.50 16.03
CA HIS A 24 -18.13 -69.91 14.71
C HIS A 24 -18.16 -71.41 14.42
N GLN A 25 -18.72 -72.25 15.31
CA GLN A 25 -18.86 -73.69 15.07
C GLN A 25 -19.97 -73.99 14.04
N SER A 26 -19.58 -74.53 12.88
CA SER A 26 -20.53 -74.98 11.86
C SER A 26 -21.22 -76.29 12.28
N VAL A 27 -22.43 -76.18 12.81
CA VAL A 27 -23.31 -77.32 13.13
C VAL A 27 -24.36 -77.50 12.03
N GLY A 28 -24.56 -78.74 11.59
CA GLY A 28 -25.53 -79.09 10.56
C GLY A 28 -26.99 -79.00 11.04
N GLU A 29 -27.90 -78.71 10.11
CA GLU A 29 -29.34 -78.65 10.39
C GLU A 29 -29.93 -80.03 10.72
N GLU A 30 -30.96 -80.04 11.56
CA GLU A 30 -31.70 -81.25 11.90
C GLU A 30 -32.64 -81.64 10.75
N SER A 31 -32.53 -82.87 10.27
CA SER A 31 -33.37 -83.37 9.17
C SER A 31 -34.83 -83.47 9.60
N LEU A 32 -35.70 -82.71 8.93
CA LEU A 32 -37.16 -82.74 9.09
C LEU A 32 -37.80 -84.09 8.75
N LEU A 33 -37.04 -85.03 8.16
CA LEU A 33 -37.49 -86.39 7.84
C LEU A 33 -36.53 -87.46 8.41
N GLY A 34 -35.71 -87.11 9.40
CA GLY A 34 -34.65 -87.94 9.96
C GLY A 34 -35.04 -88.74 11.21
N ARG A 35 -34.80 -90.05 11.18
CA ARG A 35 -34.76 -90.91 12.37
C ARG A 35 -33.42 -90.67 13.09
N ILE A 36 -33.46 -90.25 14.35
CA ILE A 36 -32.24 -90.14 15.17
C ILE A 36 -31.89 -91.53 15.70
N GLU A 37 -30.66 -91.99 15.49
CA GLU A 37 -30.11 -93.19 16.11
C GLU A 37 -29.39 -92.83 17.41
N GLY A 38 -29.63 -93.61 18.47
CA GLY A 38 -28.98 -93.44 19.78
C GLY A 38 -29.95 -93.14 20.92
N GLY A 39 -30.14 -94.12 21.82
CA GLY A 39 -30.94 -93.99 23.04
C GLY A 39 -31.80 -95.22 23.31
N ALA A 40 -31.44 -96.02 24.32
CA ALA A 40 -32.16 -97.24 24.65
C ALA A 40 -33.50 -96.95 25.36
N ALA A 41 -34.60 -97.01 24.58
CA ALA A 41 -35.98 -97.10 25.05
C ALA A 41 -36.84 -97.79 23.99
N ASP A 42 -37.97 -98.37 24.43
CA ASP A 42 -38.77 -99.38 23.75
C ASP A 42 -39.20 -99.09 22.29
N ALA A 43 -39.66 -100.12 21.56
CA ALA A 43 -39.71 -100.23 20.10
C ALA A 43 -40.67 -99.28 19.32
N ARG A 44 -41.07 -98.16 19.91
CA ARG A 44 -41.80 -97.03 19.27
C ARG A 44 -41.06 -95.69 19.40
N SER A 45 -39.84 -95.67 19.94
CA SER A 45 -39.08 -94.49 20.38
C SER A 45 -38.66 -93.46 19.31
N GLY A 46 -38.89 -93.71 18.01
CA GLY A 46 -38.50 -92.78 16.92
C GLY A 46 -39.24 -91.43 16.91
N LEU A 47 -40.28 -91.25 17.73
CA LEU A 47 -41.22 -90.13 17.65
C LEU A 47 -40.99 -89.02 18.69
N GLY A 48 -40.25 -89.28 19.78
CA GLY A 48 -40.01 -88.28 20.85
C GLY A 48 -41.24 -87.99 21.73
N LEU A 49 -42.08 -89.00 21.98
CA LEU A 49 -43.28 -88.90 22.82
C LEU A 49 -42.93 -88.72 24.30
N ILE A 50 -43.69 -87.89 25.02
CA ILE A 50 -43.67 -87.85 26.49
C ILE A 50 -44.25 -89.18 27.03
N ALA A 51 -43.80 -89.65 28.19
CA ALA A 51 -44.25 -90.92 28.79
C ALA A 51 -45.78 -91.03 28.92
N GLU A 52 -46.47 -89.92 29.19
CA GLU A 52 -47.95 -89.87 29.20
C GLU A 52 -48.57 -89.96 27.80
N GLU A 53 -47.91 -89.43 26.76
CA GLU A 53 -48.38 -89.52 25.39
C GLU A 53 -48.14 -90.91 24.78
N SER A 54 -47.00 -91.54 25.08
CA SER A 54 -46.77 -92.95 24.75
C SER A 54 -47.75 -93.84 25.50
N ALA A 55 -47.90 -93.67 26.83
CA ALA A 55 -48.90 -94.41 27.60
C ALA A 55 -50.32 -94.19 27.08
N GLN A 56 -50.71 -92.98 26.65
CA GLN A 56 -52.02 -92.75 26.03
C GLN A 56 -52.17 -93.38 24.64
N LEU A 57 -51.12 -93.41 23.81
CA LEU A 57 -51.14 -94.15 22.54
C LEU A 57 -51.17 -95.67 22.75
N ASP A 58 -50.45 -96.16 23.76
CA ASP A 58 -50.41 -97.55 24.15
C ASP A 58 -51.74 -97.98 24.78
N HIS A 59 -52.36 -97.16 25.63
CA HIS A 59 -53.73 -97.35 26.11
C HIS A 59 -54.78 -97.28 24.99
N LEU A 60 -54.61 -96.43 23.97
CA LEU A 60 -55.48 -96.45 22.78
C LEU A 60 -55.29 -97.74 21.97
N SER A 61 -54.06 -98.23 21.83
CA SER A 61 -53.78 -99.51 21.16
C SER A 61 -54.22 -100.72 21.97
N ALA A 62 -54.11 -100.66 23.30
CA ALA A 62 -54.63 -101.67 24.22
C ALA A 62 -56.16 -101.63 24.26
N SER A 63 -56.80 -100.47 24.18
CA SER A 63 -58.24 -100.35 23.98
C SER A 63 -58.67 -100.96 22.64
N MET A 64 -57.84 -100.90 21.60
CA MET A 64 -58.07 -101.60 20.34
C MET A 64 -57.96 -103.14 20.51
N THR A 65 -56.99 -103.65 21.27
CA THR A 65 -56.91 -105.10 21.56
C THR A 65 -57.99 -105.57 22.54
N TRP A 66 -58.39 -104.78 23.54
CA TRP A 66 -59.46 -105.12 24.46
C TRP A 66 -60.84 -105.07 23.79
N THR A 67 -61.04 -104.20 22.79
CA THR A 67 -62.28 -104.21 21.99
C THR A 67 -62.35 -105.37 21.00
N THR A 68 -61.22 -105.88 20.46
CA THR A 68 -61.22 -107.14 19.68
C THR A 68 -61.37 -108.37 20.58
N VAL A 69 -60.62 -108.47 21.68
CA VAL A 69 -60.72 -109.57 22.66
C VAL A 69 -62.11 -109.61 23.33
N GLY A 70 -62.70 -108.46 23.64
CA GLY A 70 -64.08 -108.37 24.15
C GLY A 70 -65.13 -108.81 23.12
N GLY A 71 -64.82 -108.76 21.82
CA GLY A 71 -65.61 -109.39 20.76
C GLY A 71 -65.50 -110.92 20.79
N VAL A 72 -64.30 -111.46 20.97
CA VAL A 72 -64.05 -112.92 21.03
C VAL A 72 -64.64 -113.55 22.30
N ALA A 73 -64.44 -112.94 23.48
CA ALA A 73 -64.93 -113.47 24.76
C ALA A 73 -66.47 -113.58 24.80
N LYS A 74 -67.19 -112.64 24.18
CA LYS A 74 -68.65 -112.69 24.05
C LYS A 74 -69.14 -113.82 23.13
N GLY A 75 -68.31 -114.31 22.21
CA GLY A 75 -68.61 -115.50 21.40
C GLY A 75 -68.64 -116.79 22.22
N LEU A 76 -67.70 -116.93 23.18
CA LEU A 76 -67.60 -118.13 24.03
C LEU A 76 -68.65 -118.18 25.15
N ALA A 77 -69.02 -117.02 25.71
CA ALA A 77 -70.03 -116.93 26.77
C ALA A 77 -71.42 -117.46 26.34
N GLY A 78 -71.74 -117.43 25.04
CA GLY A 78 -72.99 -117.97 24.50
C GLY A 78 -73.08 -119.50 24.50
N VAL A 79 -71.96 -120.22 24.62
CA VAL A 79 -71.91 -121.68 24.48
C VAL A 79 -72.25 -122.40 25.79
N PHE A 80 -71.84 -121.87 26.94
CA PHE A 80 -72.00 -122.55 28.24
C PHE A 80 -73.44 -122.57 28.79
N HIS A 81 -74.34 -121.75 28.27
CA HIS A 81 -75.65 -121.51 28.90
C HIS A 81 -76.76 -122.51 28.51
N THR A 82 -76.43 -123.59 27.79
CA THR A 82 -77.39 -124.43 27.05
C THR A 82 -77.49 -125.89 27.51
N GLN A 83 -76.62 -126.38 28.41
CA GLN A 83 -76.29 -127.83 28.44
C GLN A 83 -76.44 -128.55 29.81
N VAL A 84 -77.23 -128.04 30.77
CA VAL A 84 -77.43 -128.69 32.10
C VAL A 84 -78.89 -128.66 32.57
N GLN A 85 -79.81 -129.43 31.94
CA GLN A 85 -81.21 -129.47 32.42
C GLN A 85 -82.09 -130.70 32.03
N GLN A 86 -81.56 -131.93 31.95
CA GLN A 86 -82.39 -133.13 31.69
C GLN A 86 -81.99 -134.38 32.50
N LEU A 87 -82.83 -134.77 33.49
CA LEU A 87 -83.13 -136.12 34.04
C LEU A 87 -84.15 -135.95 35.21
N ARG A 88 -84.78 -137.03 35.74
CA ARG A 88 -85.96 -136.99 36.68
C ARG A 88 -85.65 -137.73 38.01
N MET A 89 -86.47 -137.83 39.08
CA MET A 89 -87.94 -137.88 39.39
C MET A 89 -88.15 -137.59 40.92
N PRO A 90 -89.33 -137.72 41.61
CA PRO A 90 -90.76 -137.72 41.22
C PRO A 90 -91.75 -136.86 42.08
N GLN A 91 -92.82 -136.37 41.45
CA GLN A 91 -94.27 -136.39 41.84
C GLN A 91 -94.76 -136.23 43.32
N GLN A 92 -95.62 -135.21 43.55
CA GLN A 92 -96.77 -135.26 44.48
C GLN A 92 -98.04 -134.65 43.83
N ARG A 93 -99.21 -134.66 44.49
CA ARG A 93 -100.56 -134.63 43.86
C ARG A 93 -101.24 -133.25 43.71
N GLN A 94 -102.21 -133.27 42.78
CA GLN A 94 -103.15 -132.24 42.31
C GLN A 94 -104.04 -131.56 43.38
N THR A 95 -104.48 -130.34 43.07
CA THR A 95 -105.91 -129.95 42.95
C THR A 95 -106.09 -128.90 41.84
N PRO A 96 -107.28 -128.75 41.20
CA PRO A 96 -107.48 -127.83 40.06
C PRO A 96 -108.29 -126.57 40.40
N VAL A 97 -108.06 -125.49 39.63
CA VAL A 97 -109.01 -124.38 39.43
C VAL A 97 -108.94 -123.98 37.94
N VAL A 98 -110.08 -123.59 37.35
CA VAL A 98 -110.22 -123.13 35.96
C VAL A 98 -110.69 -121.67 35.98
N ASP A 99 -110.20 -120.83 35.06
CA ASP A 99 -110.97 -119.67 34.61
C ASP A 99 -110.54 -119.15 33.21
N TRP A 100 -111.30 -118.19 32.66
CA TRP A 100 -111.54 -118.06 31.21
C TRP A 100 -110.67 -117.06 30.39
N LEU A 101 -110.72 -117.26 29.06
CA LEU A 101 -110.27 -116.35 27.99
C LEU A 101 -111.03 -115.01 27.98
N PRO A 102 -110.43 -113.93 27.44
CA PRO A 102 -110.80 -113.54 26.06
C PRO A 102 -109.67 -112.99 25.17
N VAL A 103 -109.98 -112.80 23.88
CA VAL A 103 -109.07 -112.41 22.78
C VAL A 103 -109.33 -110.98 22.31
N ARG A 104 -108.29 -110.24 21.85
CA ARG A 104 -108.39 -109.24 20.77
C ARG A 104 -107.06 -108.95 20.06
N SER A 105 -107.14 -108.26 18.91
CA SER A 105 -106.13 -108.27 17.84
C SER A 105 -105.74 -106.88 17.32
N ASN A 106 -104.53 -106.77 16.77
CA ASN A 106 -104.04 -105.98 15.60
C ASN A 106 -102.49 -105.99 15.67
N ILE A 107 -101.65 -106.21 14.65
CA ILE A 107 -101.74 -106.11 13.18
C ILE A 107 -101.64 -104.66 12.65
N GLN A 108 -100.44 -104.08 12.78
CA GLN A 108 -99.78 -103.38 11.65
C GLN A 108 -98.27 -103.12 11.86
N ALA A 109 -97.77 -103.06 13.09
CA ALA A 109 -96.33 -102.88 13.39
C ALA A 109 -95.52 -104.20 13.37
N LYS A 110 -95.55 -104.96 12.26
CA LYS A 110 -94.85 -106.26 12.13
C LYS A 110 -94.02 -106.36 10.84
N LEU A 111 -92.69 -106.27 11.00
CA LEU A 111 -91.58 -106.71 10.12
C LEU A 111 -90.37 -105.80 10.47
N TRP A 112 -89.61 -105.99 11.55
CA TRP A 112 -89.18 -107.25 12.19
C TRP A 112 -88.94 -107.12 13.72
N MET A 113 -89.92 -106.67 14.51
CA MET A 113 -89.83 -106.70 15.99
C MET A 113 -91.04 -107.39 16.65
N ARG A 114 -90.77 -108.47 17.39
CA ARG A 114 -91.70 -109.08 18.37
C ARG A 114 -90.93 -109.94 19.37
N SER A 115 -91.06 -109.65 20.67
CA SER A 115 -90.57 -110.44 21.84
C SER A 115 -89.13 -110.99 21.74
N VAL A 116 -88.05 -110.30 22.11
CA VAL A 116 -87.71 -109.45 23.28
C VAL A 116 -87.49 -110.21 24.60
N PRO A 117 -86.27 -110.14 25.16
CA PRO A 117 -86.02 -109.91 26.57
C PRO A 117 -85.47 -108.48 26.84
N ARG A 118 -85.61 -107.98 28.07
CA ARG A 118 -85.13 -106.64 28.48
C ARG A 118 -83.59 -106.59 28.59
N SER A 119 -82.88 -106.19 27.53
CA SER A 119 -81.54 -105.60 27.64
C SER A 119 -81.13 -104.84 26.37
N ALA A 120 -80.65 -103.60 26.53
CA ALA A 120 -80.01 -102.80 25.49
C ALA A 120 -78.77 -102.14 26.14
N PRO A 121 -77.55 -102.35 25.60
CA PRO A 121 -77.01 -101.36 24.66
C PRO A 121 -75.94 -101.95 23.69
N LEU A 122 -76.35 -102.53 22.55
CA LEU A 122 -75.42 -103.30 21.70
C LEU A 122 -75.09 -102.72 20.29
N PRO A 123 -76.05 -102.32 19.42
CA PRO A 123 -75.71 -101.99 18.02
C PRO A 123 -74.89 -100.70 17.85
N MET A 124 -74.98 -99.75 18.79
CA MET A 124 -74.21 -98.49 18.74
C MET A 124 -72.70 -98.72 18.85
N PHE A 125 -72.26 -99.73 19.62
CA PHE A 125 -70.84 -99.99 19.87
C PHE A 125 -70.09 -100.48 18.62
N GLN A 126 -70.75 -101.23 17.73
CA GLN A 126 -70.12 -101.76 16.51
C GLN A 126 -69.86 -100.68 15.47
N ALA A 127 -70.73 -99.67 15.34
CA ALA A 127 -70.56 -98.58 14.38
C ALA A 127 -69.47 -97.56 14.79
N LEU A 128 -69.27 -97.35 16.09
CA LEU A 128 -68.24 -96.43 16.61
C LEU A 128 -66.84 -97.02 16.59
N SER A 129 -66.71 -98.34 16.80
CA SER A 129 -65.42 -99.04 16.97
C SER A 129 -64.37 -98.74 15.88
N PRO A 130 -64.66 -98.78 14.56
CA PRO A 130 -63.64 -98.53 13.53
C PRO A 130 -63.14 -97.08 13.51
N LYS A 131 -64.03 -96.10 13.76
CA LYS A 131 -63.68 -94.67 13.77
C LYS A 131 -62.82 -94.30 14.97
N ILE A 132 -63.14 -94.84 16.15
CA ILE A 132 -62.35 -94.63 17.36
C ILE A 132 -61.00 -95.38 17.25
N GLY A 133 -61.02 -96.66 16.85
CA GLY A 133 -59.84 -97.52 16.85
C GLY A 133 -58.80 -97.22 15.77
N LYS A 134 -59.16 -96.62 14.63
CA LYS A 134 -58.18 -96.33 13.54
C LYS A 134 -57.96 -94.85 13.26
N THR A 135 -58.97 -94.00 13.37
CA THR A 135 -58.83 -92.58 12.98
C THR A 135 -58.20 -91.75 14.10
N VAL A 136 -58.66 -91.91 15.34
CA VAL A 136 -58.10 -91.17 16.50
C VAL A 136 -56.59 -91.37 16.68
N PRO A 137 -56.03 -92.61 16.72
CA PRO A 137 -54.58 -92.78 16.84
C PRO A 137 -53.80 -92.25 15.62
N ARG A 138 -54.36 -92.30 14.39
CA ARG A 138 -53.70 -91.70 13.21
C ARG A 138 -53.68 -90.18 13.26
N CYS A 139 -54.78 -89.53 13.65
CA CYS A 139 -54.82 -88.08 13.83
C CYS A 139 -53.91 -87.64 14.98
N ARG A 140 -53.86 -88.39 16.10
CA ARG A 140 -52.97 -88.08 17.22
C ARG A 140 -51.50 -88.29 16.87
N ALA A 141 -51.16 -89.35 16.14
CA ALA A 141 -49.81 -89.52 15.59
C ALA A 141 -49.46 -88.40 14.61
N SER A 142 -50.39 -87.99 13.74
CA SER A 142 -50.19 -86.86 12.82
C SER A 142 -49.95 -85.54 13.57
N TRP A 143 -50.63 -85.27 14.70
CA TRP A 143 -50.28 -84.11 15.53
C TRP A 143 -48.86 -84.22 16.07
N VAL A 144 -48.48 -85.37 16.62
CA VAL A 144 -47.12 -85.58 17.15
C VAL A 144 -46.07 -85.39 16.06
N MET A 145 -46.33 -85.80 14.81
CA MET A 145 -45.42 -85.55 13.68
C MET A 145 -45.32 -84.05 13.44
N SER A 146 -46.40 -83.37 13.08
CA SER A 146 -46.35 -81.94 12.76
C SER A 146 -45.86 -81.06 13.92
N ARG A 147 -46.06 -81.49 15.17
CA ARG A 147 -45.51 -80.86 16.39
C ARG A 147 -43.99 -81.04 16.50
N ARG A 148 -43.49 -82.24 16.21
CA ARG A 148 -42.05 -82.56 16.15
C ARG A 148 -41.38 -81.84 14.98
N ASP A 149 -42.03 -81.81 13.82
CA ASP A 149 -41.57 -81.14 12.60
C ASP A 149 -41.49 -79.62 12.83
N GLU A 150 -42.49 -79.03 13.50
CA GLU A 150 -42.47 -77.63 13.96
C GLU A 150 -41.34 -77.38 14.96
N TRP A 151 -41.13 -78.26 15.95
CA TRP A 151 -39.99 -78.10 16.89
C TRP A 151 -38.63 -78.22 16.20
N ALA A 152 -38.48 -79.08 15.19
CA ALA A 152 -37.27 -79.19 14.38
C ALA A 152 -37.10 -77.96 13.46
N PHE A 153 -38.19 -77.42 12.90
CA PHE A 153 -38.17 -76.16 12.15
C PHE A 153 -37.75 -74.98 13.04
N GLN A 154 -38.34 -74.82 14.22
CA GLN A 154 -38.00 -73.77 15.19
C GLN A 154 -36.58 -73.93 15.77
N SER A 155 -36.12 -75.17 15.92
CA SER A 155 -34.72 -75.51 16.26
C SER A 155 -33.76 -75.05 15.16
N ASN A 156 -34.02 -75.39 13.90
CA ASN A 156 -33.22 -74.96 12.74
C ASN A 156 -33.30 -73.44 12.49
N GLN A 157 -34.44 -72.81 12.72
CA GLN A 157 -34.58 -71.35 12.65
C GLN A 157 -33.76 -70.68 13.76
N ALA A 158 -33.81 -71.18 15.00
CA ALA A 158 -32.96 -70.69 16.08
C ALA A 158 -31.46 -70.92 15.81
N LEU A 159 -31.09 -72.03 15.16
CA LEU A 159 -29.72 -72.29 14.72
C LEU A 159 -29.26 -71.29 13.65
N LYS A 160 -30.11 -70.96 12.67
CA LYS A 160 -29.84 -69.94 11.65
C LYS A 160 -29.78 -68.53 12.22
N GLU A 161 -30.64 -68.19 13.17
CA GLU A 161 -30.56 -66.92 13.91
C GLU A 161 -29.27 -66.83 14.75
N LEU A 162 -28.81 -67.93 15.37
CA LEU A 162 -27.50 -67.97 16.03
C LEU A 162 -26.35 -67.73 15.03
N GLN A 163 -26.33 -68.43 13.90
CA GLN A 163 -25.31 -68.24 12.85
C GLN A 163 -25.33 -66.81 12.26
N GLN A 164 -26.51 -66.18 12.16
CA GLN A 164 -26.66 -64.78 11.76
C GLN A 164 -26.13 -63.83 12.84
N ILE A 165 -26.40 -64.10 14.12
CA ILE A 165 -25.90 -63.32 15.25
C ILE A 165 -24.36 -63.41 15.33
N ASP A 166 -23.76 -64.58 15.18
CA ASP A 166 -22.30 -64.76 15.09
C ASP A 166 -21.68 -63.90 13.98
N ARG A 167 -22.32 -63.84 12.81
CA ARG A 167 -21.87 -62.98 11.70
C ARG A 167 -22.07 -61.49 11.99
N GLN A 168 -23.09 -61.11 12.76
CA GLN A 168 -23.29 -59.74 13.22
C GLN A 168 -22.30 -59.33 14.31
N ILE A 169 -21.91 -60.25 15.21
CA ILE A 169 -20.85 -60.04 16.20
C ILE A 169 -19.53 -59.78 15.49
N LEU A 170 -19.10 -60.68 14.58
CA LEU A 170 -17.90 -60.47 13.74
C LEU A 170 -17.95 -59.14 12.97
N ALA A 171 -19.10 -58.78 12.38
CA ALA A 171 -19.24 -57.52 11.67
C ALA A 171 -19.14 -56.29 12.59
N ASN A 172 -19.55 -56.40 13.85
CA ASN A 172 -19.41 -55.34 14.85
C ASN A 172 -17.98 -55.27 15.42
N GLU A 173 -17.30 -56.40 15.63
CA GLU A 173 -15.88 -56.44 15.99
C GLU A 173 -14.99 -55.82 14.89
N ILE A 174 -15.26 -56.14 13.62
CA ILE A 174 -14.59 -55.51 12.47
C ILE A 174 -14.89 -54.01 12.42
N ARG A 175 -16.14 -53.58 12.70
CA ARG A 175 -16.47 -52.15 12.81
C ARG A 175 -15.73 -51.46 13.96
N GLU A 176 -15.54 -52.12 15.09
CA GLU A 176 -14.76 -51.58 16.21
C GLU A 176 -13.27 -51.43 15.82
N GLN A 177 -12.71 -52.39 15.08
CA GLN A 177 -11.36 -52.29 14.54
C GLN A 177 -11.23 -51.15 13.50
N ILE A 178 -12.25 -50.95 12.66
CA ILE A 178 -12.32 -49.82 11.71
C ILE A 178 -12.38 -48.49 12.47
N THR A 179 -13.29 -48.31 13.42
CA THR A 179 -13.42 -47.02 14.14
C THR A 179 -12.21 -46.73 15.04
N ARG A 180 -11.55 -47.75 15.59
CA ARG A 180 -10.23 -47.62 16.24
C ARG A 180 -9.18 -47.07 15.26
N LYS A 181 -9.14 -47.57 14.01
CA LYS A 181 -8.22 -47.08 12.97
C LYS A 181 -8.60 -45.70 12.43
N GLU A 182 -9.88 -45.36 12.34
CA GLU A 182 -10.35 -44.00 12.03
C GLU A 182 -9.92 -43.01 13.12
N LEU A 183 -10.01 -43.40 14.41
CA LEU A 183 -9.52 -42.61 15.53
C LEU A 183 -7.99 -42.41 15.47
N GLU A 184 -7.21 -43.46 15.18
CA GLU A 184 -5.76 -43.35 14.97
C GLU A 184 -5.43 -42.39 13.81
N ASN A 185 -6.09 -42.55 12.66
CA ASN A 185 -5.93 -41.64 11.50
C ASN A 185 -6.27 -40.18 11.85
N HIS A 186 -7.29 -39.94 12.67
CA HIS A 186 -7.65 -38.59 13.13
C HIS A 186 -6.62 -38.01 14.12
N ILE A 187 -5.99 -38.85 14.96
CA ILE A 187 -4.88 -38.43 15.81
C ILE A 187 -3.67 -38.02 14.96
N GLU A 188 -3.29 -38.83 13.95
CA GLU A 188 -2.23 -38.48 13.01
C GLU A 188 -2.53 -37.17 12.24
N GLN A 189 -3.77 -36.98 11.78
CA GLN A 189 -4.19 -35.73 11.13
C GLN A 189 -4.06 -34.51 12.06
N ILE A 190 -4.39 -34.66 13.35
CA ILE A 190 -4.23 -33.61 14.36
C ILE A 190 -2.74 -33.31 14.61
N GLU A 191 -1.87 -34.31 14.62
CA GLU A 191 -0.42 -34.12 14.78
C GLU A 191 0.22 -33.48 13.54
N GLN A 192 -0.16 -33.91 12.34
CA GLN A 192 0.25 -33.28 11.08
C GLN A 192 -0.20 -31.81 11.04
N ALA A 193 -1.46 -31.51 11.39
CA ALA A 193 -1.97 -30.14 11.44
C ALA A 193 -1.22 -29.25 12.45
N LYS A 194 -0.89 -29.77 13.64
CA LYS A 194 -0.02 -29.08 14.62
C LYS A 194 1.36 -28.79 14.04
N SER A 195 1.99 -29.77 13.38
CA SER A 195 3.33 -29.59 12.79
C SER A 195 3.36 -28.51 11.70
N VAL A 196 2.27 -28.36 10.94
CA VAL A 196 2.12 -27.30 9.92
C VAL A 196 1.90 -25.93 10.56
N ASP A 197 1.10 -25.82 11.63
CA ASP A 197 0.94 -24.56 12.38
C ASP A 197 2.26 -24.14 13.06
N GLU A 198 2.96 -25.07 13.70
CA GLU A 198 4.27 -24.84 14.30
C GLU A 198 5.31 -24.39 13.25
N PHE A 199 5.37 -25.05 12.08
CA PHE A 199 6.21 -24.60 10.97
C PHE A 199 5.82 -23.21 10.46
N MET A 200 4.53 -22.91 10.32
CA MET A 200 4.07 -21.61 9.82
C MET A 200 4.33 -20.45 10.78
N ARG A 201 4.44 -20.72 12.10
CA ARG A 201 4.85 -19.75 13.11
C ARG A 201 6.38 -19.60 13.22
N SER A 202 7.11 -20.73 13.18
CA SER A 202 8.56 -20.78 13.42
C SER A 202 9.43 -20.48 12.20
N LYS A 203 8.89 -20.61 10.98
CA LYS A 203 9.59 -20.19 9.75
C LYS A 203 10.00 -18.71 9.82
N PHE A 204 11.12 -18.38 9.19
CA PHE A 204 11.63 -17.02 9.14
C PHE A 204 10.66 -16.05 8.43
N SER A 205 10.01 -16.48 7.34
CA SER A 205 9.00 -15.71 6.60
C SER A 205 7.60 -15.79 7.23
N ASN A 206 7.52 -15.46 8.52
CA ASN A 206 6.27 -15.33 9.27
C ASN A 206 5.76 -13.87 9.28
N ASP A 207 4.57 -13.68 9.85
CA ASP A 207 3.89 -12.37 9.83
C ASP A 207 4.66 -11.29 10.62
N GLN A 208 5.45 -11.68 11.63
CA GLN A 208 6.28 -10.75 12.40
C GLN A 208 7.39 -10.13 11.55
N LEU A 209 8.04 -10.92 10.68
CA LEU A 209 9.01 -10.40 9.72
C LEU A 209 8.35 -9.39 8.77
N TYR A 210 7.19 -9.72 8.19
CA TYR A 210 6.48 -8.82 7.28
C TYR A 210 5.98 -7.54 7.97
N GLN A 211 5.50 -7.64 9.21
CA GLN A 211 5.10 -6.47 10.01
C GLN A 211 6.30 -5.57 10.33
N TRP A 212 7.44 -6.15 10.71
CA TRP A 212 8.68 -5.39 10.92
C TRP A 212 9.18 -4.73 9.62
N MET A 213 9.23 -5.48 8.51
CA MET A 213 9.61 -4.97 7.20
C MET A 213 8.71 -3.81 6.76
N SER A 214 7.39 -3.94 6.94
CA SER A 214 6.42 -2.87 6.63
C SER A 214 6.71 -1.60 7.44
N GLY A 215 6.98 -1.73 8.74
CA GLY A 215 7.37 -0.61 9.59
C GLY A 215 8.66 0.09 9.14
N GLN A 216 9.70 -0.68 8.80
CA GLN A 216 10.96 -0.12 8.29
C GLN A 216 10.77 0.56 6.92
N LEU A 217 10.10 -0.11 5.98
CA LEU A 217 9.89 0.37 4.62
C LEU A 217 9.05 1.66 4.59
N SER A 218 7.97 1.74 5.38
CA SER A 218 7.14 2.94 5.47
C SER A 218 7.90 4.14 6.04
N GLY A 219 8.77 3.92 7.05
CA GLY A 219 9.66 4.95 7.58
C GLY A 219 10.67 5.46 6.54
N VAL A 220 11.34 4.54 5.85
CA VAL A 220 12.28 4.88 4.77
C VAL A 220 11.57 5.61 3.63
N TYR A 221 10.42 5.12 3.17
CA TYR A 221 9.63 5.69 2.08
C TYR A 221 9.18 7.13 2.36
N PHE A 222 8.70 7.42 3.57
CA PHE A 222 8.33 8.79 3.95
C PHE A 222 9.55 9.72 4.02
N SER A 223 10.71 9.22 4.47
CA SER A 223 11.95 10.01 4.53
C SER A 223 12.48 10.34 3.13
N THR A 224 12.47 9.38 2.19
CA THR A 224 12.94 9.58 0.82
C THR A 224 11.98 10.45 0.01
N TYR A 225 10.65 10.31 0.22
CA TYR A 225 9.66 11.23 -0.34
C TYR A 225 9.91 12.69 0.09
N ARG A 226 10.19 12.94 1.37
CA ARG A 226 10.52 14.29 1.87
C ARG A 226 11.78 14.87 1.20
N MET A 227 12.85 14.07 1.10
CA MET A 227 14.08 14.50 0.42
C MET A 227 13.83 14.79 -1.06
N ALA A 228 13.06 13.96 -1.75
CA ALA A 228 12.69 14.17 -3.16
C ALA A 228 11.86 15.45 -3.33
N LEU A 229 10.89 15.73 -2.45
CA LEU A 229 10.08 16.95 -2.49
C LEU A 229 10.93 18.21 -2.28
N ASP A 230 11.89 18.20 -1.35
CA ASP A 230 12.77 19.35 -1.11
C ASP A 230 13.80 19.56 -2.22
N ILE A 231 14.25 18.51 -2.91
CA ILE A 231 15.04 18.62 -4.15
C ILE A 231 14.18 19.20 -5.28
N ALA A 232 12.95 18.73 -5.43
CA ALA A 232 12.01 19.21 -6.45
C ALA A 232 11.71 20.72 -6.26
N ARG A 233 11.46 21.16 -5.02
CA ARG A 233 11.34 22.59 -4.66
C ARG A 233 12.61 23.41 -4.92
N ARG A 234 13.81 22.81 -4.84
CA ARG A 234 15.06 23.49 -5.23
C ARG A 234 15.11 23.68 -6.76
N ALA A 235 14.71 22.67 -7.53
CA ALA A 235 14.64 22.77 -8.99
C ALA A 235 13.63 23.83 -9.45
N GLU A 236 12.46 23.97 -8.80
CA GLU A 236 11.51 25.04 -9.09
C GLU A 236 12.07 26.44 -8.77
N ARG A 237 12.82 26.59 -7.67
CA ARG A 237 13.50 27.86 -7.34
C ARG A 237 14.64 28.18 -8.30
N ALA A 238 15.38 27.16 -8.77
CA ALA A 238 16.42 27.31 -9.79
C ALA A 238 15.80 27.76 -11.12
N ALA A 239 14.77 27.06 -11.61
CA ALA A 239 14.01 27.44 -12.79
C ALA A 239 13.44 28.88 -12.70
N ALA A 240 12.87 29.26 -11.56
CA ALA A 240 12.39 30.62 -11.32
C ALA A 240 13.53 31.67 -11.32
N ARG A 241 14.68 31.37 -10.68
CA ARG A 241 15.88 32.24 -10.72
C ARG A 241 16.42 32.36 -12.15
N GLU A 242 16.50 31.28 -12.92
CA GLU A 242 17.03 31.31 -14.28
C GLU A 242 16.12 32.08 -15.24
N LEU A 243 14.84 31.73 -15.31
CA LEU A 243 13.85 32.40 -16.16
C LEU A 243 13.60 33.87 -15.75
N GLY A 244 13.95 34.23 -14.51
CA GLY A 244 13.74 35.56 -13.94
C GLY A 244 12.26 35.86 -13.65
N VAL A 245 11.50 34.85 -13.24
CA VAL A 245 10.05 34.92 -13.00
C VAL A 245 9.77 34.60 -11.52
N LYS A 246 8.65 35.08 -10.99
CA LYS A 246 8.14 34.64 -9.68
C LYS A 246 7.91 33.11 -9.71
N PRO A 247 8.06 32.39 -8.57
CA PRO A 247 7.97 30.92 -8.56
C PRO A 247 6.63 30.45 -9.16
N LEU A 248 6.72 29.44 -10.03
CA LEU A 248 5.59 28.99 -10.87
C LEU A 248 4.50 28.27 -10.07
N ASN A 249 4.81 27.80 -8.86
CA ASN A 249 3.94 27.04 -7.97
C ASN A 249 3.33 25.79 -8.63
N ILE A 250 4.16 25.11 -9.44
CA ILE A 250 3.83 23.86 -10.13
C ILE A 250 3.95 22.69 -9.14
N ILE A 251 4.96 22.70 -8.27
CA ILE A 251 5.25 21.59 -7.36
C ILE A 251 4.46 21.79 -6.07
N ARG A 252 3.59 20.83 -5.76
CA ARG A 252 2.60 20.95 -4.69
C ARG A 252 3.02 20.22 -3.42
N ASN A 253 2.20 20.33 -2.37
CA ASN A 253 2.44 19.64 -1.09
C ASN A 253 1.53 18.39 -0.92
N ASP A 254 0.49 18.29 -1.74
CA ASP A 254 -0.62 17.34 -1.69
C ASP A 254 -0.38 16.00 -2.43
N HIS A 255 0.87 15.71 -2.82
CA HIS A 255 1.21 14.43 -3.44
C HIS A 255 0.98 13.23 -2.50
N TRP A 256 1.32 13.38 -1.21
CA TRP A 256 1.26 12.34 -0.19
C TRP A 256 -0.17 12.13 0.36
N ASN A 257 -0.60 10.87 0.44
CA ASN A 257 -1.93 10.49 0.95
C ASN A 257 -1.83 9.59 2.19
N ASN A 258 -2.19 10.13 3.36
CA ASN A 258 -2.19 9.40 4.63
C ASN A 258 -3.16 8.19 4.67
N LEU A 259 -4.20 8.16 3.83
CA LEU A 259 -5.16 7.04 3.78
C LEU A 259 -4.63 5.83 2.96
N ARG A 260 -3.43 5.93 2.38
CA ARG A 260 -2.80 4.90 1.55
C ARG A 260 -1.27 4.91 1.72
N ASP A 261 -0.78 5.25 2.91
CA ASP A 261 0.66 5.28 3.26
C ASP A 261 1.56 6.01 2.25
N GLY A 262 1.03 7.05 1.59
CA GLY A 262 1.73 7.83 0.58
C GLY A 262 1.91 7.14 -0.79
N LEU A 263 1.32 5.98 -1.03
CA LEU A 263 1.44 5.26 -2.31
C LEU A 263 1.09 6.15 -3.51
N LEU A 264 1.87 6.00 -4.59
CA LEU A 264 1.85 6.81 -5.83
C LEU A 264 2.26 8.30 -5.67
N ALA A 265 2.71 8.76 -4.50
CA ALA A 265 3.22 10.13 -4.33
C ALA A 265 4.42 10.45 -5.24
N GLY A 266 5.29 9.46 -5.50
CA GLY A 266 6.44 9.59 -6.41
C GLY A 266 6.04 9.82 -7.87
N GLU A 267 5.01 9.12 -8.37
CA GLU A 267 4.49 9.31 -9.73
C GLU A 267 3.89 10.70 -9.94
N ARG A 268 3.13 11.17 -8.93
CA ARG A 268 2.56 12.53 -8.91
C ARG A 268 3.65 13.60 -8.91
N LEU A 269 4.70 13.42 -8.10
CA LEU A 269 5.84 14.33 -8.06
C LEU A 269 6.61 14.31 -9.39
N HIS A 270 6.77 13.14 -10.02
CA HIS A 270 7.38 13.03 -11.34
C HIS A 270 6.54 13.73 -12.43
N GLN A 271 5.21 13.65 -12.38
CA GLN A 271 4.33 14.36 -13.30
C GLN A 271 4.48 15.89 -13.17
N ASP A 272 4.54 16.43 -11.95
CA ASP A 272 4.73 17.87 -11.74
C ASP A 272 6.16 18.33 -12.05
N LEU A 273 7.18 17.48 -11.88
CA LEU A 273 8.52 17.73 -12.42
C LEU A 273 8.53 17.78 -13.96
N LYS A 274 7.78 16.92 -14.65
CA LYS A 274 7.64 17.01 -16.12
C LYS A 274 6.84 18.23 -16.57
N ARG A 275 5.88 18.72 -15.78
CA ARG A 275 5.23 20.02 -16.01
C ARG A 275 6.21 21.19 -15.84
N LEU A 276 7.07 21.14 -14.83
CA LEU A 276 8.15 22.14 -14.62
C LEU A 276 9.13 22.15 -15.81
N GLU A 277 9.55 20.97 -16.28
CA GLU A 277 10.46 20.80 -17.42
C GLU A 277 9.89 21.41 -18.72
N ILE A 278 8.63 21.12 -19.05
CA ILE A 278 7.95 21.71 -20.22
C ILE A 278 7.82 23.23 -20.06
N ALA A 279 7.32 23.69 -18.90
CA ALA A 279 7.14 25.12 -18.63
C ALA A 279 8.46 25.90 -18.65
N TYR A 280 9.59 25.27 -18.30
CA TYR A 280 10.92 25.85 -18.43
C TYR A 280 11.34 25.94 -19.90
N ILE A 281 11.18 24.88 -20.69
CA ILE A 281 11.55 24.87 -22.12
C ILE A 281 10.74 25.91 -22.92
N ASP A 282 9.44 26.06 -22.66
CA ASP A 282 8.57 27.03 -23.35
C ASP A 282 8.95 28.50 -23.08
N GLN A 283 9.50 28.76 -21.89
CA GLN A 283 9.89 30.09 -21.41
C GLN A 283 11.38 30.41 -21.61
N ASN A 284 12.24 29.40 -21.71
CA ASN A 284 13.68 29.54 -21.93
C ASN A 284 13.96 29.93 -23.40
N ARG A 285 13.83 31.23 -23.65
CA ARG A 285 14.06 31.86 -24.96
C ARG A 285 15.31 32.72 -24.89
N ARG A 286 16.04 32.79 -26.00
CA ARG A 286 17.30 33.53 -26.06
C ARG A 286 17.07 35.04 -25.92
N GLU A 287 17.48 35.57 -24.78
CA GLU A 287 17.48 37.00 -24.46
C GLU A 287 18.62 37.73 -25.19
N TYR A 288 18.58 39.07 -25.22
CA TYR A 288 19.66 39.87 -25.80
C TYR A 288 20.84 39.93 -24.84
N GLU A 289 21.93 39.27 -25.19
CA GLU A 289 23.21 39.33 -24.47
C GLU A 289 23.95 40.63 -24.83
N LEU A 290 24.22 41.45 -23.82
CA LEU A 290 24.77 42.81 -23.95
C LEU A 290 25.94 43.01 -22.97
N VAL A 291 26.85 43.92 -23.31
CA VAL A 291 28.00 44.30 -22.48
C VAL A 291 28.00 45.81 -22.29
N LYS A 292 28.04 46.27 -21.03
CA LYS A 292 28.19 47.67 -20.65
C LYS A 292 29.45 47.85 -19.82
N HIS A 293 30.33 48.76 -20.25
CA HIS A 293 31.46 49.21 -19.44
C HIS A 293 31.06 50.47 -18.66
N VAL A 294 31.14 50.41 -17.33
CA VAL A 294 30.73 51.48 -16.41
C VAL A 294 31.96 52.03 -15.70
N SER A 295 32.36 53.25 -16.08
CA SER A 295 33.49 53.99 -15.53
C SER A 295 33.06 54.80 -14.30
N LEU A 296 33.70 54.60 -13.15
CA LEU A 296 33.41 55.34 -11.92
C LEU A 296 33.79 56.83 -12.06
N LYS A 297 34.88 57.15 -12.79
CA LYS A 297 35.29 58.53 -13.19
C LYS A 297 34.19 59.29 -13.94
N ARG A 298 33.23 58.59 -14.56
CA ARG A 298 32.09 59.16 -15.31
C ARG A 298 30.73 59.01 -14.61
N LEU A 299 30.58 58.05 -13.69
CA LEU A 299 29.32 57.74 -13.01
C LEU A 299 29.16 58.57 -11.73
N ASP A 300 30.07 58.41 -10.77
CA ASP A 300 30.18 59.27 -9.60
C ASP A 300 31.67 59.53 -9.30
N PRO A 301 32.21 60.64 -9.83
CA PRO A 301 33.61 60.96 -9.62
C PRO A 301 33.95 61.38 -8.19
N LYS A 302 32.96 61.73 -7.36
CA LYS A 302 33.20 62.03 -5.93
C LYS A 302 33.47 60.73 -5.17
N GLN A 303 32.82 59.63 -5.56
CA GLN A 303 33.08 58.28 -5.04
C GLN A 303 34.45 57.75 -5.48
N LEU A 304 34.93 58.07 -6.68
CA LEU A 304 36.31 57.73 -7.09
C LEU A 304 37.35 58.44 -6.20
N ILE A 305 37.18 59.73 -5.91
CA ILE A 305 38.10 60.45 -5.02
C ILE A 305 38.00 59.92 -3.58
N LYS A 306 36.78 59.61 -3.09
CA LYS A 306 36.59 58.96 -1.79
C LYS A 306 37.34 57.61 -1.71
N LEU A 307 37.32 56.83 -2.80
CA LEU A 307 38.03 55.56 -2.88
C LEU A 307 39.54 55.73 -2.73
N ARG A 308 40.15 56.69 -3.46
CA ARG A 308 41.59 56.98 -3.37
C ARG A 308 42.03 57.30 -1.93
N THR A 309 41.26 58.17 -1.26
CA THR A 309 41.66 58.69 0.07
C THR A 309 41.29 57.75 1.22
N THR A 310 40.05 57.24 1.27
CA THR A 310 39.55 56.43 2.41
C THR A 310 39.60 54.91 2.19
N GLY A 311 39.93 54.44 0.98
CA GLY A 311 39.92 53.01 0.65
C GLY A 311 38.53 52.40 0.53
N GLU A 312 37.46 53.20 0.45
CA GLU A 312 36.08 52.72 0.29
C GLU A 312 35.22 53.67 -0.54
N CYS A 313 34.30 53.13 -1.33
CA CYS A 313 33.26 53.92 -1.98
C CYS A 313 31.94 53.15 -2.15
N THR A 314 30.86 53.90 -2.36
CA THR A 314 29.49 53.37 -2.55
C THR A 314 28.83 54.11 -3.70
N PHE A 315 28.39 53.40 -4.75
CA PHE A 315 27.82 54.01 -5.95
C PHE A 315 26.58 53.24 -6.45
N GLU A 316 25.72 53.95 -7.16
CA GLU A 316 24.50 53.43 -7.77
C GLU A 316 24.64 53.42 -9.29
N ILE A 317 24.23 52.34 -9.95
CA ILE A 317 24.13 52.25 -11.40
C ILE A 317 22.63 52.39 -11.78
N PRO A 318 22.19 53.57 -12.24
CA PRO A 318 20.79 53.83 -12.53
C PRO A 318 20.37 53.23 -13.90
N GLU A 319 19.09 52.86 -14.03
CA GLU A 319 18.53 52.28 -15.26
C GLU A 319 18.82 53.12 -16.52
N GLY A 320 18.74 54.45 -16.41
CA GLY A 320 18.99 55.39 -17.50
C GLY A 320 20.40 55.29 -18.13
N LEU A 321 21.39 54.73 -17.43
CA LEU A 321 22.72 54.49 -17.99
C LEU A 321 22.72 53.39 -19.08
N PHE A 322 21.76 52.46 -19.02
CA PHE A 322 21.56 51.42 -20.03
C PHE A 322 20.62 51.89 -21.17
N ASP A 323 19.63 52.74 -20.86
CA ASP A 323 18.76 53.36 -21.87
C ASP A 323 19.49 54.39 -22.76
N LEU A 324 20.65 54.91 -22.34
CA LEU A 324 21.52 55.75 -23.19
C LEU A 324 22.13 54.99 -24.39
N ASP A 325 22.36 53.68 -24.26
CA ASP A 325 22.92 52.85 -25.33
C ASP A 325 21.79 52.10 -26.07
N THR A 326 20.88 51.50 -25.30
CA THR A 326 19.78 50.66 -25.79
C THR A 326 18.46 51.04 -25.09
N PRO A 327 17.77 52.11 -25.53
CA PRO A 327 16.52 52.56 -24.94
C PRO A 327 15.39 51.57 -25.21
N GLY A 328 14.52 51.36 -24.22
CA GLY A 328 13.33 50.52 -24.38
C GLY A 328 13.57 49.01 -24.18
N HIS A 329 14.71 48.63 -23.61
CA HIS A 329 14.91 47.27 -23.10
C HIS A 329 14.45 47.18 -21.64
N TYR A 330 13.82 46.07 -21.26
CA TYR A 330 13.44 45.75 -19.89
C TYR A 330 14.07 44.43 -19.45
N MET A 331 13.78 44.01 -18.21
CA MET A 331 14.26 42.75 -17.63
C MET A 331 15.79 42.60 -17.71
N ARG A 332 16.50 43.71 -17.44
CA ARG A 332 17.98 43.79 -17.51
C ARG A 332 18.61 43.05 -16.32
N ARG A 333 19.27 41.91 -16.59
CA ARG A 333 19.78 40.99 -15.55
C ARG A 333 21.24 40.63 -15.77
N LEU A 334 22.04 40.68 -14.71
CA LEU A 334 23.47 40.41 -14.77
C LEU A 334 23.73 38.92 -15.05
N ARG A 335 24.67 38.64 -15.97
CA ARG A 335 25.18 37.29 -16.30
C ARG A 335 26.57 37.09 -15.72
N SER A 336 27.42 38.13 -15.77
CA SER A 336 28.68 38.20 -15.01
C SER A 336 29.10 39.65 -14.81
N VAL A 337 29.88 39.90 -13.76
CA VAL A 337 30.55 41.19 -13.51
C VAL A 337 32.04 40.93 -13.33
N SER A 338 32.86 41.69 -14.06
CA SER A 338 34.30 41.81 -13.85
C SER A 338 34.71 43.25 -13.61
N VAL A 339 35.87 43.47 -12.98
CA VAL A 339 36.36 44.78 -12.56
C VAL A 339 37.78 44.99 -13.08
N SER A 340 38.01 46.15 -13.68
CA SER A 340 39.33 46.65 -14.05
C SER A 340 39.64 47.91 -13.24
N VAL A 341 40.80 47.93 -12.57
CA VAL A 341 41.31 49.04 -11.75
C VAL A 341 42.63 49.51 -12.36
N PRO A 342 42.61 50.31 -13.44
CA PRO A 342 43.84 50.85 -14.04
C PRO A 342 44.59 51.77 -13.06
N CYS A 343 45.65 51.24 -12.46
CA CYS A 343 46.51 51.87 -11.45
C CYS A 343 47.99 51.54 -11.70
N VAL A 344 48.89 52.21 -10.98
CA VAL A 344 50.34 51.97 -11.08
C VAL A 344 50.77 51.09 -9.91
N VAL A 345 51.17 49.86 -10.22
CA VAL A 345 51.56 48.82 -9.26
C VAL A 345 52.99 48.35 -9.50
N GLY A 346 53.61 47.79 -8.46
CA GLY A 346 54.93 47.17 -8.57
C GLY A 346 54.87 45.79 -9.25
N PRO A 347 56.02 45.23 -9.66
CA PRO A 347 56.08 43.84 -10.10
C PRO A 347 55.65 42.91 -8.94
N TYR A 348 54.77 41.96 -9.25
CA TYR A 348 54.21 40.97 -8.32
C TYR A 348 53.33 41.50 -7.17
N SER A 349 53.03 42.80 -7.07
CA SER A 349 52.01 43.32 -6.15
C SER A 349 50.60 43.21 -6.75
N GLY A 350 49.72 42.43 -6.13
CA GLY A 350 48.34 42.23 -6.58
C GLY A 350 47.39 43.38 -6.25
N VAL A 351 46.38 43.60 -7.09
CA VAL A 351 45.31 44.59 -6.88
C VAL A 351 44.15 43.92 -6.16
N SER A 352 44.29 43.76 -4.84
CA SER A 352 43.26 43.18 -3.98
C SER A 352 42.13 44.18 -3.69
N CYS A 353 40.96 43.98 -4.28
CA CYS A 353 39.80 44.84 -4.12
C CYS A 353 38.52 44.00 -3.96
N LYS A 354 37.70 44.31 -2.96
CA LYS A 354 36.44 43.61 -2.68
C LYS A 354 35.26 44.40 -3.25
N LEU A 355 34.51 43.81 -4.17
CA LEU A 355 33.25 44.36 -4.68
C LEU A 355 32.07 43.61 -4.06
N THR A 356 31.12 44.36 -3.50
CA THR A 356 29.90 43.83 -2.87
C THR A 356 28.65 44.43 -3.50
N LEU A 357 27.65 43.59 -3.76
CA LEU A 357 26.32 44.03 -4.21
C LEU A 357 25.45 44.24 -2.98
N LEU A 358 25.05 45.49 -2.72
CA LEU A 358 24.19 45.85 -1.58
C LEU A 358 22.71 45.62 -1.86
N LYS A 359 22.30 45.83 -3.12
CA LYS A 359 20.91 45.80 -3.58
C LYS A 359 20.89 45.75 -5.12
N SER A 360 19.93 45.04 -5.71
CA SER A 360 19.63 45.11 -7.15
C SER A 360 18.13 45.21 -7.42
N GLU A 361 17.75 45.74 -8.59
CA GLU A 361 16.36 45.86 -9.03
C GLU A 361 16.18 45.42 -10.49
N VAL A 362 15.08 44.72 -10.78
CA VAL A 362 14.70 44.26 -12.12
C VAL A 362 13.30 44.77 -12.47
N ARG A 363 13.19 45.54 -13.56
CA ARG A 363 11.91 45.86 -14.22
C ARG A 363 11.42 44.64 -15.00
N HIS A 364 10.42 43.93 -14.50
CA HIS A 364 9.82 42.76 -15.18
C HIS A 364 8.74 43.13 -16.20
N ASP A 365 8.04 44.26 -16.02
CA ASP A 365 6.99 44.71 -16.93
C ASP A 365 7.40 45.99 -17.69
N PRO A 366 7.23 46.03 -19.03
CA PRO A 366 7.55 47.21 -19.84
C PRO A 366 6.42 48.26 -19.91
N THR A 367 5.28 48.02 -19.25
CA THR A 367 4.06 48.83 -19.41
C THR A 367 3.98 50.00 -18.41
N GLY A 368 3.31 51.09 -18.81
CA GLY A 368 3.06 52.24 -17.93
C GLY A 368 4.14 53.32 -17.98
N ALA A 369 4.35 54.03 -16.86
CA ALA A 369 5.29 55.13 -16.76
C ALA A 369 6.75 54.63 -16.64
N TYR A 370 7.71 55.38 -17.21
CA TYR A 370 9.12 55.02 -17.08
C TYR A 370 9.65 55.16 -15.65
N LYS A 371 9.33 56.27 -14.96
CA LYS A 371 9.75 56.47 -13.56
C LYS A 371 9.01 55.49 -12.64
N GLN A 372 9.78 54.76 -11.84
CA GLN A 372 9.29 53.97 -10.73
C GLN A 372 8.51 54.85 -9.73
N THR A 373 7.40 54.33 -9.19
CA THR A 373 6.71 54.87 -8.02
C THR A 373 7.04 54.03 -6.79
N ASP A 374 6.76 54.55 -5.60
CA ASP A 374 6.79 53.72 -4.39
C ASP A 374 5.88 52.51 -4.55
N ASP A 375 6.39 51.35 -4.12
CA ASP A 375 5.81 50.00 -4.26
C ASP A 375 5.24 49.62 -5.65
N ASP A 376 5.88 50.07 -6.74
CA ASP A 376 5.57 49.65 -8.10
C ASP A 376 5.80 48.13 -8.31
N PRO A 377 4.75 47.31 -8.54
CA PRO A 377 4.87 45.85 -8.67
C PRO A 377 5.62 45.37 -9.92
N ARG A 378 5.88 46.28 -10.88
CA ARG A 378 6.69 46.02 -12.08
C ARG A 378 8.16 45.79 -11.74
N PHE A 379 8.63 46.25 -10.57
CA PHE A 379 10.02 46.15 -10.14
C PHE A 379 10.18 45.15 -9.00
N THR A 380 10.98 44.10 -9.20
CA THR A 380 11.39 43.22 -8.09
C THR A 380 12.67 43.78 -7.47
N LYS A 381 12.64 44.04 -6.16
CA LYS A 381 13.77 44.55 -5.38
C LYS A 381 14.48 43.41 -4.65
N TYR A 382 15.71 43.12 -5.04
CA TYR A 382 16.56 42.10 -4.43
C TYR A 382 17.50 42.76 -3.42
N PHE A 383 17.14 42.67 -2.15
CA PHE A 383 17.99 43.08 -1.03
C PHE A 383 19.00 41.95 -0.74
N GLY A 384 20.06 41.91 -1.55
CA GLY A 384 21.06 40.83 -1.55
C GLY A 384 21.89 40.82 -0.26
N ALA A 385 21.78 39.74 0.50
CA ALA A 385 22.65 39.51 1.66
C ALA A 385 24.06 39.08 1.23
N THR A 386 24.91 40.07 0.93
CA THR A 386 26.38 39.92 0.83
C THR A 386 26.90 38.96 -0.26
N GLU A 387 26.29 38.95 -1.46
CA GLU A 387 27.03 38.48 -2.64
C GLU A 387 28.24 39.41 -2.87
N SER A 388 29.44 38.84 -3.04
CA SER A 388 30.68 39.61 -3.19
C SER A 388 31.78 38.85 -3.93
N ILE A 389 32.66 39.59 -4.61
CA ILE A 389 33.88 39.09 -5.25
C ILE A 389 35.11 39.83 -4.70
N VAL A 390 36.28 39.22 -4.83
CA VAL A 390 37.58 39.82 -4.50
C VAL A 390 38.51 39.67 -5.70
N THR A 391 39.05 40.77 -6.19
CA THR A 391 40.03 40.77 -7.27
C THR A 391 41.43 40.43 -6.76
N SER A 392 42.30 40.05 -7.69
CA SER A 392 43.72 39.74 -7.48
C SER A 392 44.62 40.42 -8.51
N SER A 393 44.20 40.49 -9.79
CA SER A 393 44.94 41.14 -10.87
C SER A 393 44.52 42.59 -11.08
N GLY A 394 43.24 42.90 -10.87
CA GLY A 394 42.65 44.20 -11.18
C GLY A 394 42.47 44.48 -12.67
N ASN A 395 42.43 43.46 -13.55
CA ASN A 395 42.22 43.62 -14.99
C ASN A 395 41.24 42.55 -15.52
N ASP A 396 40.07 42.99 -15.99
CA ASP A 396 38.85 42.18 -16.30
C ASP A 396 38.58 41.07 -15.25
N ASP A 397 38.85 41.36 -13.97
CA ASP A 397 38.88 40.37 -12.90
C ASP A 397 37.48 40.13 -12.32
N SER A 398 37.03 38.88 -12.32
CA SER A 398 35.70 38.45 -11.85
C SER A 398 35.69 37.86 -10.45
N GLY A 399 36.86 37.76 -9.79
CA GLY A 399 37.02 37.00 -8.54
C GLY A 399 36.92 35.48 -8.68
N LEU A 400 37.03 34.96 -9.92
CA LEU A 400 37.17 33.53 -10.24
C LEU A 400 38.47 33.31 -11.02
N PHE A 401 39.11 32.15 -10.84
CA PHE A 401 40.29 31.77 -11.62
C PHE A 401 39.96 31.58 -13.12
N GLU A 402 38.79 31.01 -13.43
CA GLU A 402 38.30 30.82 -14.80
C GLU A 402 36.79 31.12 -14.85
N THR A 403 36.34 31.93 -15.81
CA THR A 403 34.91 32.29 -15.98
C THR A 403 34.20 31.29 -16.89
N GLN A 404 33.95 30.07 -16.41
CA GLN A 404 33.32 29.03 -17.21
C GLN A 404 31.78 29.15 -17.22
N LEU A 405 31.20 29.53 -18.37
CA LEU A 405 29.73 29.63 -18.60
C LEU A 405 28.98 28.27 -18.60
N ARG A 406 29.63 27.18 -18.15
CA ARG A 406 29.09 25.81 -18.09
C ARG A 406 29.38 25.12 -16.75
N ASP A 407 29.67 25.89 -15.71
CA ASP A 407 29.67 25.41 -14.33
C ASP A 407 28.23 24.99 -13.92
N GLU A 408 28.11 24.07 -12.97
CA GLU A 408 26.82 23.70 -12.35
C GLU A 408 26.36 24.74 -11.30
N ARG A 409 27.23 25.68 -10.95
CA ARG A 409 27.01 26.79 -10.01
C ARG A 409 26.84 28.10 -10.77
N TYR A 410 25.92 28.94 -10.29
CA TYR A 410 25.75 30.30 -10.81
C TYR A 410 27.00 31.16 -10.61
N LEU A 411 27.32 32.00 -11.58
CA LEU A 411 28.42 32.97 -11.50
C LEU A 411 28.11 34.06 -10.44
N PRO A 412 29.13 34.77 -9.92
CA PRO A 412 28.92 35.90 -9.02
C PRO A 412 27.98 36.94 -9.61
N PHE A 413 26.96 37.32 -8.84
CA PHE A 413 25.88 38.24 -9.21
C PHE A 413 24.97 37.74 -10.34
N GLU A 414 25.04 36.46 -10.75
CA GLU A 414 24.20 35.95 -11.83
C GLU A 414 22.70 35.99 -11.48
N GLY A 415 21.93 36.56 -12.40
CA GLY A 415 20.48 36.71 -12.32
C GLY A 415 20.01 37.93 -11.53
N GLN A 416 20.92 38.68 -10.89
CA GLN A 416 20.67 39.95 -10.19
C GLN A 416 20.26 41.06 -11.17
N GLY A 417 19.65 42.13 -10.68
CA GLY A 417 19.30 43.30 -11.49
C GLY A 417 20.49 44.14 -11.94
N ALA A 418 20.44 44.64 -13.17
CA ALA A 418 21.44 45.57 -13.69
C ALA A 418 21.39 46.95 -13.01
N MET A 419 20.19 47.41 -12.63
CA MET A 419 20.02 48.55 -11.72
C MET A 419 20.46 48.12 -10.33
N SER A 420 21.53 48.71 -9.79
CA SER A 420 22.29 48.09 -8.72
C SER A 420 23.08 49.08 -7.86
N TRP A 421 23.18 48.78 -6.56
CA TRP A 421 23.97 49.54 -5.58
C TRP A 421 25.17 48.71 -5.17
N TRP A 422 26.35 49.28 -5.35
CA TRP A 422 27.62 48.62 -5.11
C TRP A 422 28.38 49.31 -3.98
N ARG A 423 29.14 48.52 -3.21
CA ARG A 423 30.23 49.03 -2.39
C ARG A 423 31.52 48.33 -2.78
N LEU A 424 32.56 49.12 -2.92
CA LEU A 424 33.90 48.68 -3.27
C LEU A 424 34.85 49.06 -2.12
N GLU A 425 35.58 48.08 -1.61
CA GLU A 425 36.42 48.14 -0.41
C GLU A 425 37.86 47.70 -0.75
N LEU A 426 38.84 48.55 -0.43
CA LEU A 426 40.28 48.29 -0.54
C LEU A 426 40.90 48.11 0.87
N PRO A 427 42.00 47.34 1.03
CA PRO A 427 42.71 47.21 2.30
C PRO A 427 43.15 48.56 2.89
N LYS A 428 42.73 48.86 4.12
CA LYS A 428 43.02 50.15 4.77
C LYS A 428 44.33 50.13 5.56
N ASP A 429 44.58 49.05 6.30
CA ASP A 429 45.69 48.96 7.26
C ASP A 429 47.05 48.73 6.57
N TYR A 430 47.06 47.94 5.49
CA TYR A 430 48.24 47.56 4.73
C TYR A 430 48.03 47.77 3.22
N LYS A 431 48.23 49.01 2.75
CA LYS A 431 48.14 49.34 1.32
C LYS A 431 49.30 48.70 0.55
N GLN A 432 48.99 47.76 -0.34
CA GLN A 432 49.99 47.08 -1.20
C GLN A 432 50.55 47.96 -2.34
N PHE A 433 49.85 49.04 -2.68
CA PHE A 433 50.23 50.02 -3.70
C PHE A 433 49.59 51.38 -3.35
N ASP A 434 50.03 52.46 -4.00
CA ASP A 434 49.45 53.79 -3.81
C ASP A 434 48.10 53.92 -4.54
N TYR A 435 47.05 54.20 -3.76
CA TYR A 435 45.68 54.34 -4.26
C TYR A 435 45.43 55.64 -5.02
N GLU A 436 46.31 56.64 -4.90
CA GLU A 436 46.19 57.86 -5.72
C GLU A 436 46.50 57.59 -7.20
N THR A 437 47.25 56.54 -7.50
CA THR A 437 47.53 56.07 -8.87
C THR A 437 46.30 55.47 -9.58
N ILE A 438 45.20 55.21 -8.87
CA ILE A 438 43.97 54.64 -9.45
C ILE A 438 43.32 55.67 -10.38
N SER A 439 43.56 55.53 -11.69
CA SER A 439 43.09 56.46 -12.71
C SER A 439 41.57 56.43 -12.89
N ASP A 440 40.97 55.25 -12.81
CA ASP A 440 39.53 54.97 -12.86
C ASP A 440 39.24 53.60 -12.21
N VAL A 441 37.97 53.26 -12.02
CA VAL A 441 37.49 51.89 -11.81
C VAL A 441 36.43 51.60 -12.86
N VAL A 442 36.63 50.56 -13.66
CA VAL A 442 35.69 50.15 -14.72
C VAL A 442 35.04 48.84 -14.34
N LEU A 443 33.70 48.81 -14.27
CA LEU A 443 32.93 47.58 -14.16
C LEU A 443 32.50 47.11 -15.54
N HIS A 444 32.73 45.84 -15.82
CA HIS A 444 32.45 45.17 -17.08
C HIS A 444 31.19 44.32 -16.86
N LEU A 445 30.02 44.93 -17.07
CA LEU A 445 28.73 44.28 -16.84
C LEU A 445 28.33 43.51 -18.11
N ARG A 446 28.32 42.17 -18.03
CA ARG A 446 27.71 41.31 -19.05
C ARG A 446 26.30 40.98 -18.57
N PHE A 447 25.26 41.32 -19.33
CA PHE A 447 23.87 41.24 -18.90
C PHE A 447 22.95 40.76 -20.02
N THR A 448 21.80 40.21 -19.67
CA THR A 448 20.72 39.88 -20.61
C THR A 448 19.57 40.89 -20.49
N ALA A 449 18.80 41.07 -21.57
CA ALA A 449 17.64 41.95 -21.60
C ALA A 449 16.56 41.48 -22.60
N ARG A 450 15.34 42.04 -22.48
CA ARG A 450 14.19 41.77 -23.35
C ARG A 450 13.66 43.07 -23.99
N GLU A 451 13.01 42.97 -25.15
CA GLU A 451 12.50 44.13 -25.89
C GLU A 451 11.14 44.62 -25.36
N GLY A 452 11.08 45.86 -24.84
CA GLY A 452 9.87 46.45 -24.25
C GLY A 452 8.98 47.20 -25.25
N GLY A 453 9.35 47.22 -26.53
CA GLY A 453 8.63 47.92 -27.59
C GLY A 453 8.77 49.45 -27.57
N GLU A 454 8.21 50.08 -28.60
CA GLU A 454 8.36 51.53 -28.86
C GLU A 454 7.72 52.41 -27.77
N SER A 455 6.73 51.91 -27.03
CA SER A 455 6.11 52.62 -25.90
C SER A 455 7.08 52.79 -24.72
N LEU A 456 7.80 51.75 -24.32
CA LEU A 456 8.84 51.86 -23.30
C LEU A 456 10.02 52.70 -23.81
N ARG A 457 10.41 52.52 -25.08
CA ARG A 457 11.50 53.27 -25.73
C ARG A 457 11.25 54.77 -25.74
N THR A 458 10.08 55.20 -26.20
CA THR A 458 9.69 56.62 -26.20
C THR A 458 9.60 57.18 -24.78
N ALA A 459 9.04 56.43 -23.82
CA ALA A 459 9.01 56.83 -22.41
C ALA A 459 10.41 56.97 -21.80
N ALA A 460 11.34 56.07 -22.12
CA ALA A 460 12.74 56.13 -21.68
C ALA A 460 13.50 57.32 -22.30
N VAL A 461 13.35 57.56 -23.60
CA VAL A 461 13.94 58.71 -24.30
C VAL A 461 13.38 60.04 -23.78
N LEU A 462 12.08 60.11 -23.45
CA LEU A 462 11.49 61.27 -22.79
C LEU A 462 12.05 61.44 -21.37
N ALA A 463 12.15 60.37 -20.58
CA ALA A 463 12.74 60.42 -19.23
C ALA A 463 14.19 60.93 -19.26
N ILE A 464 15.03 60.39 -20.15
CA ILE A 464 16.39 60.89 -20.39
C ILE A 464 16.35 62.38 -20.75
N ASN A 465 15.57 62.79 -21.76
CA ASN A 465 15.50 64.21 -22.14
C ASN A 465 15.05 65.14 -21.00
N THR A 466 14.16 64.69 -20.11
CA THR A 466 13.78 65.48 -18.91
C THR A 466 14.86 65.51 -17.83
N ALA A 467 15.65 64.44 -17.67
CA ALA A 467 16.76 64.38 -16.71
C ALA A 467 18.02 65.13 -17.19
N LEU A 468 18.15 65.33 -18.51
CA LEU A 468 19.21 66.10 -19.18
C LEU A 468 18.88 67.59 -19.34
N ALA A 469 17.61 67.98 -19.14
CA ALA A 469 17.18 69.38 -19.16
C ALA A 469 17.68 70.14 -17.92
N PRO A 470 17.97 71.45 -18.01
CA PRO A 470 18.29 72.25 -16.83
C PRO A 470 17.14 72.21 -15.81
N PRO A 471 17.45 72.08 -14.50
CA PRO A 471 16.42 71.89 -13.48
C PRO A 471 15.53 73.13 -13.36
N ARG A 472 14.26 73.01 -13.77
CA ARG A 472 13.26 74.09 -13.63
C ARG A 472 12.82 74.29 -12.18
N ASN A 473 12.74 73.20 -11.41
CA ASN A 473 12.38 73.19 -9.98
C ASN A 473 13.43 72.38 -9.20
N SER A 474 13.70 72.77 -7.95
CA SER A 474 14.73 72.18 -7.07
C SER A 474 14.48 70.74 -6.59
N GLN A 475 13.29 70.17 -6.84
CA GLN A 475 12.89 68.85 -6.35
C GLN A 475 13.29 67.68 -7.26
N THR A 476 13.80 67.94 -8.46
CA THR A 476 14.35 66.88 -9.32
C THR A 476 15.87 66.92 -9.24
N THR A 477 16.49 65.91 -8.64
CA THR A 477 17.94 65.66 -8.79
C THR A 477 18.22 65.35 -10.26
N PRO A 478 18.89 66.23 -11.02
CA PRO A 478 19.19 65.97 -12.41
C PRO A 478 20.26 64.87 -12.51
N LEU A 479 20.29 64.14 -13.64
CA LEU A 479 21.40 63.24 -13.94
C LEU A 479 22.64 64.10 -14.22
N THR A 480 23.36 64.42 -13.14
CA THR A 480 24.52 65.32 -13.17
C THR A 480 25.72 64.51 -13.60
N PHE A 481 25.92 64.41 -14.91
CA PHE A 481 27.09 63.77 -15.49
C PHE A 481 28.33 64.60 -15.16
N GLY A 482 28.95 64.28 -14.03
CA GLY A 482 30.22 64.84 -13.59
C GLY A 482 31.34 64.29 -14.46
N VAL A 483 31.96 65.14 -15.27
CA VAL A 483 33.19 64.75 -15.99
C VAL A 483 34.37 65.17 -15.13
N LEU A 484 35.14 64.18 -14.67
CA LEU A 484 36.34 64.39 -13.87
C LEU A 484 37.57 64.48 -14.75
N PHE A 485 38.47 65.41 -14.42
CA PHE A 485 39.83 65.44 -14.95
C PHE A 485 40.83 65.54 -13.79
N SER A 486 41.95 64.84 -13.90
CA SER A 486 43.14 65.09 -13.07
C SER A 486 44.00 66.11 -13.79
N ALA A 487 44.35 67.23 -13.15
CA ALA A 487 45.25 68.20 -13.77
C ALA A 487 46.62 67.56 -14.06
N LYS A 488 47.09 66.66 -13.17
CA LYS A 488 48.37 65.98 -13.31
C LYS A 488 48.44 64.96 -14.45
N SER A 489 47.38 64.18 -14.70
CA SER A 489 47.37 63.19 -15.81
C SER A 489 46.79 63.73 -17.11
N ASP A 490 45.71 64.50 -17.03
CA ASP A 490 44.89 64.87 -18.19
C ASP A 490 45.30 66.25 -18.76
N PHE A 491 46.03 67.07 -18.00
CA PHE A 491 46.55 68.41 -18.36
C PHE A 491 48.03 68.57 -17.96
N ALA A 492 48.85 67.57 -18.23
CA ALA A 492 50.23 67.47 -17.72
C ALA A 492 51.15 68.63 -18.15
N VAL A 493 50.89 69.26 -19.31
CA VAL A 493 51.69 70.39 -19.82
C VAL A 493 51.35 71.67 -19.03
N GLU A 494 50.06 71.93 -18.84
CA GLU A 494 49.54 73.04 -18.05
C GLU A 494 49.96 72.90 -16.57
N TRP A 495 49.96 71.68 -16.05
CA TRP A 495 50.45 71.36 -14.70
C TRP A 495 51.94 71.67 -14.54
N GLN A 496 52.79 71.27 -15.49
CA GLN A 496 54.23 71.58 -15.46
C GLN A 496 54.50 73.09 -15.61
N GLN A 497 53.69 73.81 -16.39
CA GLN A 497 53.80 75.28 -16.50
C GLN A 497 53.33 76.02 -15.24
N ALA A 498 52.38 75.45 -14.50
CA ALA A 498 51.85 76.03 -13.26
C ALA A 498 52.87 76.00 -12.11
N ASP A 499 53.75 74.99 -12.06
CA ASP A 499 54.86 74.91 -11.10
C ASP A 499 55.83 76.10 -11.28
N GLN A 500 56.15 76.42 -12.54
CA GLN A 500 57.07 77.51 -12.91
C GLN A 500 56.46 78.91 -12.79
N ASN A 501 55.18 79.08 -13.14
CA ASN A 501 54.51 80.39 -13.22
C ASN A 501 53.53 80.66 -12.06
N HIS A 502 53.42 79.73 -11.11
CA HIS A 502 52.54 79.74 -9.94
C HIS A 502 51.04 79.93 -10.23
N ALA A 503 50.59 79.78 -11.48
CA ALA A 503 49.17 79.86 -11.85
C ALA A 503 48.83 78.75 -12.85
N LEU A 504 47.80 77.96 -12.55
CA LEU A 504 47.36 76.86 -13.41
C LEU A 504 46.25 77.36 -14.34
N ARG A 505 46.55 77.45 -15.63
CA ARG A 505 45.61 77.86 -16.67
C ARG A 505 45.18 76.66 -17.49
N ILE A 506 43.88 76.36 -17.51
CA ILE A 506 43.34 75.21 -18.26
C ILE A 506 42.23 75.70 -19.20
N LYS A 507 42.28 75.21 -20.45
CA LYS A 507 41.29 75.49 -21.49
C LYS A 507 40.20 74.43 -21.48
N LEU A 508 38.99 74.82 -21.14
CA LEU A 508 37.83 73.93 -21.03
C LEU A 508 37.01 73.89 -22.33
N ASP A 509 37.59 73.34 -23.39
CA ASP A 509 36.90 73.13 -24.66
C ASP A 509 35.83 72.02 -24.56
N ARG A 510 34.73 72.18 -25.32
CA ARG A 510 33.69 71.14 -25.46
C ARG A 510 34.22 69.80 -26.03
N GLN A 511 35.42 69.79 -26.62
CA GLN A 511 36.09 68.59 -27.13
C GLN A 511 36.53 67.63 -26.00
N LEU A 512 36.68 68.13 -24.76
CA LEU A 512 36.96 67.30 -23.58
C LEU A 512 35.77 66.40 -23.19
N LEU A 513 34.56 66.75 -23.63
CA LEU A 513 33.35 66.01 -23.27
C LEU A 513 33.22 64.71 -24.10
N PRO A 514 32.78 63.59 -23.49
CA PRO A 514 32.44 62.37 -24.22
C PRO A 514 31.54 62.63 -25.44
N TYR A 515 31.78 61.92 -26.55
CA TYR A 515 31.15 62.18 -27.85
C TYR A 515 29.63 62.35 -27.80
N TRP A 516 28.92 61.55 -26.99
CA TRP A 516 27.46 61.66 -26.86
C TRP A 516 27.01 62.99 -26.22
N MET A 517 27.77 63.53 -25.26
CA MET A 517 27.53 64.86 -24.67
C MET A 517 27.85 65.97 -25.68
N PHE A 518 28.95 65.82 -26.42
CA PHE A 518 29.33 66.77 -27.47
C PHE A 518 28.25 66.86 -28.55
N ALA A 519 27.79 65.72 -29.06
CA ALA A 519 26.74 65.59 -30.07
C ALA A 519 25.37 66.08 -29.57
N ALA A 520 25.00 65.79 -28.32
CA ALA A 520 23.77 66.28 -27.70
C ALA A 520 23.83 67.76 -27.24
N GLN A 521 24.87 68.49 -27.65
CA GLN A 521 25.08 69.92 -27.43
C GLN A 521 25.14 70.35 -25.96
N PHE A 522 25.87 69.58 -25.16
CA PHE A 522 26.16 69.95 -23.78
C PHE A 522 27.22 71.05 -23.66
N VAL A 523 27.07 71.85 -22.60
CA VAL A 523 27.97 72.93 -22.19
C VAL A 523 28.33 72.73 -20.72
N ILE A 524 29.54 73.14 -20.34
CA ILE A 524 30.01 73.13 -18.96
C ILE A 524 29.29 74.25 -18.21
N LYS A 525 28.44 73.91 -17.23
CA LYS A 525 27.60 74.87 -16.49
C LYS A 525 28.09 75.14 -15.08
N THR A 526 28.75 74.18 -14.45
CA THR A 526 29.43 74.38 -13.17
C THR A 526 30.82 73.78 -13.21
N PHE A 527 31.71 74.32 -12.38
CA PHE A 527 33.09 73.88 -12.24
C PHE A 527 33.41 73.87 -10.74
N GLN A 528 33.97 72.76 -10.26
CA GLN A 528 34.52 72.61 -8.91
C GLN A 528 35.93 72.03 -9.05
N TYR A 529 36.84 72.39 -8.16
CA TYR A 529 38.14 71.73 -8.07
C TYR A 529 38.43 71.33 -6.63
N ALA A 530 39.22 70.29 -6.46
CA ALA A 530 39.74 69.88 -5.17
C ALA A 530 41.22 69.56 -5.27
N ASP A 531 41.99 70.10 -4.33
CA ASP A 531 43.40 69.81 -4.19
C ASP A 531 43.53 68.57 -3.28
N ILE A 532 44.32 67.59 -3.73
CA ILE A 532 44.64 66.39 -2.97
C ILE A 532 45.99 66.63 -2.29
N SER A 533 46.03 66.61 -0.95
CA SER A 533 47.27 66.79 -0.18
C SER A 533 48.17 65.57 -0.25
N GLN A 534 49.49 65.76 -0.27
CA GLN A 534 50.48 64.67 -0.13
C GLN A 534 50.48 64.01 1.28
N ASP A 535 49.85 64.64 2.28
CA ASP A 535 49.72 64.10 3.64
C ASP A 535 48.84 62.84 3.69
N PHE A 536 49.17 61.88 4.57
CA PHE A 536 48.33 60.71 4.85
C PHE A 536 47.53 60.88 6.17
N PRO A 537 46.20 60.71 6.19
CA PRO A 537 45.30 60.46 5.06
C PRO A 537 45.05 61.74 4.24
N ALA A 538 44.99 61.59 2.92
CA ALA A 538 44.85 62.70 1.98
C ALA A 538 43.56 63.50 2.21
N ARG A 539 43.72 64.80 2.45
CA ARG A 539 42.64 65.77 2.63
C ARG A 539 42.18 66.28 1.27
N VAL A 540 40.86 66.36 1.10
CA VAL A 540 40.21 66.79 -0.15
C VAL A 540 39.26 67.93 0.18
N THR A 541 39.68 69.16 -0.07
CA THR A 541 38.85 70.34 0.10
C THR A 541 38.29 70.78 -1.24
N TRP A 542 37.02 70.46 -1.50
CA TRP A 542 36.29 70.99 -2.65
C TRP A 542 36.11 72.50 -2.54
N SER A 543 36.41 73.20 -3.64
CA SER A 543 36.26 74.64 -3.74
C SER A 543 35.73 75.04 -5.12
N GLN A 544 35.25 76.28 -5.21
CA GLN A 544 34.76 76.88 -6.45
C GLN A 544 35.68 78.05 -6.83
N PRO A 545 35.94 78.28 -8.13
CA PRO A 545 36.74 79.40 -8.58
C PRO A 545 35.99 80.71 -8.28
N GLN A 546 36.73 81.74 -7.89
CA GLN A 546 36.16 83.06 -7.57
C GLN A 546 35.71 83.84 -8.81
N SER A 547 36.04 83.37 -10.02
CA SER A 547 35.62 83.94 -11.29
C SER A 547 34.98 82.85 -12.19
N PRO A 548 33.93 83.17 -12.96
CA PRO A 548 33.45 82.29 -14.02
C PRO A 548 34.49 82.20 -15.16
N PRO A 549 34.48 81.11 -15.95
CA PRO A 549 35.38 80.96 -17.10
C PRO A 549 35.24 82.13 -18.09
N ARG A 550 36.37 82.71 -18.50
CA ARG A 550 36.43 83.73 -19.56
C ARG A 550 36.95 83.08 -20.83
N ASP A 551 36.19 83.17 -21.91
CA ASP A 551 36.52 82.60 -23.23
C ASP A 551 36.97 81.12 -23.20
N GLY A 552 36.39 80.33 -22.27
CA GLY A 552 36.71 78.92 -22.06
C GLY A 552 37.96 78.66 -21.23
N MET A 553 38.73 79.68 -20.87
CA MET A 553 39.88 79.57 -19.96
C MET A 553 39.43 79.66 -18.50
N VAL A 554 40.04 78.86 -17.63
CA VAL A 554 39.95 78.99 -16.17
C VAL A 554 41.34 79.23 -15.60
N ASP A 555 41.53 80.39 -14.97
CA ASP A 555 42.63 80.65 -14.06
C ASP A 555 42.33 79.98 -12.71
N LEU A 556 43.12 78.98 -12.33
CA LEU A 556 43.10 78.35 -11.00
C LEU A 556 44.18 78.99 -10.11
N PRO A 557 43.94 79.13 -8.79
CA PRO A 557 44.91 79.75 -7.88
C PRO A 557 46.18 78.92 -7.75
N THR A 558 47.22 79.53 -7.16
CA THR A 558 48.52 78.91 -6.86
C THR A 558 48.39 77.47 -6.38
N VAL A 559 49.11 76.54 -7.02
CA VAL A 559 49.26 75.18 -6.50
C VAL A 559 50.20 75.26 -5.30
N GLY A 560 49.75 74.84 -4.12
CA GLY A 560 50.57 74.84 -2.92
C GLY A 560 51.62 73.72 -2.95
N THR A 561 52.77 73.92 -2.33
CA THR A 561 53.92 72.99 -2.34
C THR A 561 53.68 71.62 -1.68
N GLY A 562 52.49 71.39 -1.11
CA GLY A 562 52.04 70.09 -0.56
C GLY A 562 50.87 69.45 -1.32
N VAL A 563 50.48 69.97 -2.49
CA VAL A 563 49.44 69.37 -3.35
C VAL A 563 50.07 68.27 -4.23
N HIS A 564 49.43 67.11 -4.34
CA HIS A 564 49.89 66.00 -5.18
C HIS A 564 49.27 66.01 -6.58
N ASP A 565 47.96 66.29 -6.64
CA ASP A 565 47.15 66.44 -7.84
C ASP A 565 46.01 67.43 -7.55
N ARG A 566 45.52 68.14 -8.57
CA ARG A 566 44.33 68.98 -8.51
C ARG A 566 43.26 68.38 -9.42
N VAL A 567 42.19 67.90 -8.82
CA VAL A 567 41.11 67.21 -9.54
C VAL A 567 39.98 68.17 -9.86
N LEU A 568 39.59 68.23 -11.13
CA LEU A 568 38.60 69.14 -11.69
C LEU A 568 37.30 68.38 -11.97
N LEU A 569 36.21 68.82 -11.38
CA LEU A 569 34.87 68.30 -11.61
C LEU A 569 34.06 69.29 -12.44
N LEU A 570 33.78 68.90 -13.69
CA LEU A 570 32.89 69.64 -14.58
C LEU A 570 31.45 69.15 -14.37
N GLY A 571 30.55 70.05 -13.98
CA GLY A 571 29.12 69.80 -14.03
C GLY A 571 28.57 70.24 -15.40
N VAL A 572 28.17 69.25 -16.19
CA VAL A 572 27.88 69.39 -17.62
C VAL A 572 26.38 69.29 -17.85
N GLY A 573 25.79 70.24 -18.59
CA GLY A 573 24.34 70.31 -18.81
C GLY A 573 23.97 70.72 -20.23
N LYS A 574 22.81 70.28 -20.72
CA LYS A 574 22.29 70.69 -22.03
C LYS A 574 22.06 72.20 -22.04
N GLN A 575 22.44 72.86 -23.13
CA GLN A 575 22.57 74.32 -23.23
C GLN A 575 21.29 75.07 -22.80
#